data_AF-L9ZCD3-F1
#
_entry.id   AF-L9ZCD3-F1
#
_cell.length_a   1.000
_cell.length_b   1.000
_cell.length_c   1.000
_cell.angle_alpha   90.00
_cell.angle_beta   90.00
_cell.angle_gamma   90.00
#
_symmetry.space_group_name_H-M   'P 1'
#
loop_
_entity.id
_entity.type
_entity.pdbx_description
1 polymer ?
#
loop_
_entity_poly.entity_id
_entity_poly.type
_entity_poly.pdbx_seq_one_letter_code
_entity_poly.pdbx_strand_id
1 'polypeptide(L)' 'MAVSLTDDAVGKTVVDADGKKLGLVAKVEDGTAAVDPDPSLAEHVLAAVGWEGEDDEDYVVTEDMLQRVDDEVVLRGEL' A
#
# COMPACT_ATOMS: atom_id res chain seq x y z
N MET A 1 -12.00 -14.03 6.23
CA MET A 1 -12.38 -13.49 4.92
C MET A 1 -11.12 -13.49 4.10
N ALA A 2 -11.10 -14.14 2.94
CA ALA A 2 -9.96 -14.05 2.05
C ALA A 2 -9.90 -12.62 1.54
N VAL A 3 -8.79 -11.92 1.78
CA VAL A 3 -8.57 -10.63 1.14
C VAL A 3 -8.11 -10.97 -0.27
N SER A 4 -8.93 -10.64 -1.26
CA SER A 4 -8.64 -10.93 -2.66
C SER A 4 -8.15 -9.66 -3.35
N LEU A 5 -6.91 -9.66 -3.80
CA LEU A 5 -6.30 -8.53 -4.50
C LEU A 5 -6.55 -8.69 -6.01
N THR A 6 -7.57 -7.98 -6.49
CA THR A 6 -7.99 -8.00 -7.90
C THR A 6 -7.78 -6.65 -8.56
N ASP A 7 -7.98 -6.57 -9.88
CA ASP A 7 -7.88 -5.33 -10.65
C ASP A 7 -8.83 -4.21 -10.16
N ASP A 8 -9.90 -4.57 -9.43
CA ASP A 8 -10.78 -3.60 -8.75
C ASP A 8 -10.02 -2.77 -7.70
N ALA A 9 -8.94 -3.31 -7.13
CA ALA A 9 -8.11 -2.58 -6.19
C ALA A 9 -7.26 -1.50 -6.88
N VAL A 10 -7.08 -1.55 -8.20
CA VAL A 10 -6.31 -0.53 -8.95
C VAL A 10 -6.98 0.84 -8.83
N GLY A 11 -6.19 1.84 -8.46
CA GLY A 11 -6.66 3.20 -8.18
C GLY A 11 -7.27 3.39 -6.79
N LYS A 12 -7.41 2.33 -5.97
CA LYS A 12 -7.84 2.50 -4.59
C LYS A 12 -6.75 3.14 -3.75
N THR A 13 -7.19 3.87 -2.74
CA THR A 13 -6.28 4.45 -1.75
C THR A 13 -5.73 3.34 -0.86
N VAL A 14 -4.42 3.35 -0.70
CA VAL A 14 -3.73 2.47 0.25
C VAL A 14 -3.48 3.23 1.52
N VAL A 15 -3.91 2.65 2.63
CA VAL A 15 -3.73 3.18 3.97
C VAL A 15 -3.03 2.18 4.86
N ASP A 16 -2.38 2.69 5.88
CA ASP A 16 -1.83 1.86 6.96
C ASP A 16 -2.91 1.45 7.99
N ALA A 17 -2.56 0.58 8.94
CA ALA A 17 -3.41 0.19 10.06
C ALA A 17 -3.87 1.38 10.91
N ASP A 18 -3.07 2.46 10.98
CA ASP A 18 -3.44 3.73 11.62
C ASP A 18 -4.43 4.59 10.79
N GLY A 19 -4.81 4.16 9.59
CA GLY A 19 -5.65 4.92 8.66
C GLY A 19 -4.90 6.05 7.96
N LYS A 20 -3.56 6.02 8.01
CA LYS A 20 -2.72 6.99 7.32
C LYS A 20 -2.62 6.61 5.85
N LYS A 21 -3.01 7.53 4.95
CA LYS A 21 -2.78 7.35 3.51
C LYS A 21 -1.28 7.17 3.26
N LEU A 22 -0.95 6.12 2.51
CA LEU A 22 0.40 5.80 2.07
C LEU A 22 0.55 6.08 0.57
N GLY A 23 -0.49 5.79 -0.20
CA GLY A 23 -0.43 5.94 -1.65
C GLY A 23 -1.69 5.44 -2.36
N LEU A 24 -1.53 5.08 -3.63
CA LEU A 24 -2.58 4.60 -4.52
C LEU A 24 -2.12 3.31 -5.18
N VAL A 25 -3.02 2.35 -5.41
CA VAL A 25 -2.66 1.15 -6.16
C VAL A 25 -2.44 1.52 -7.64
N ALA A 26 -1.21 1.40 -8.13
CA ALA A 26 -0.84 1.62 -9.51
C ALA A 26 -1.29 0.47 -10.43
N LYS A 27 -1.09 -0.77 -9.99
CA LYS A 27 -1.48 -1.98 -10.74
C LYS A 27 -1.65 -3.18 -9.81
N VAL A 28 -2.35 -4.20 -10.29
CA VAL A 28 -2.43 -5.52 -9.62
C VAL A 28 -2.01 -6.60 -10.62
N GLU A 29 -1.00 -7.39 -10.26
CA GLU A 29 -0.51 -8.53 -11.04
C GLU A 29 -0.30 -9.73 -10.12
N ASP A 30 -0.75 -10.91 -10.54
CA ASP A 30 -0.49 -12.19 -9.87
C ASP A 30 -0.86 -12.20 -8.36
N GLY A 31 -1.98 -11.58 -7.99
CA GLY A 31 -2.40 -11.47 -6.58
C GLY A 31 -1.60 -10.46 -5.75
N THR A 32 -0.87 -9.56 -6.42
CA THR A 32 0.00 -8.57 -5.79
C THR A 32 -0.27 -7.18 -6.35
N ALA A 33 -0.46 -6.17 -5.49
CA ALA A 33 -0.70 -4.78 -5.85
C ALA A 33 0.61 -4.02 -5.83
N ALA A 34 0.92 -3.29 -6.89
CA ALA A 34 1.95 -2.26 -6.87
C ALA A 34 1.30 -0.95 -6.44
N VAL A 35 1.90 -0.26 -5.47
CA VAL A 35 1.38 0.95 -4.85
C VAL A 35 2.33 2.08 -5.15
N ASP A 36 1.82 3.10 -5.83
CA ASP A 36 2.52 4.35 -6.07
C ASP A 36 2.43 5.19 -4.79
N PRO A 37 3.56 5.38 -4.07
CA PRO A 37 3.57 6.16 -2.84
C PRO A 37 3.47 7.65 -3.18
N ASP A 38 2.58 8.36 -2.49
CA ASP A 38 2.42 9.79 -2.70
C ASP A 38 3.71 10.50 -2.20
N PRO A 39 4.42 11.29 -3.02
CA PRO A 39 5.69 11.91 -2.64
C PRO A 39 5.53 12.93 -1.49
N SER A 40 4.29 13.39 -1.24
CA SER A 40 3.95 14.25 -0.10
C SER A 40 3.83 13.51 1.24
N LEU A 41 3.74 12.17 1.23
CA LEU A 41 3.64 11.30 2.42
C LEU A 41 4.97 10.65 2.78
N ALA A 42 5.87 10.54 1.81
CA ALA A 42 7.24 10.07 1.97
C ALA A 42 7.95 10.81 3.14
N GLU A 43 7.87 12.14 3.20
CA GLU A 43 8.61 12.96 4.19
C GLU A 43 8.38 12.55 5.66
N HIS A 44 7.22 12.00 6.04
CA HIS A 44 6.91 11.66 7.43
C HIS A 44 7.09 10.18 7.79
N VAL A 45 7.17 9.29 6.81
CA VAL A 45 7.32 7.84 7.07
C VAL A 45 8.77 7.38 6.87
N LEU A 46 9.56 8.10 6.06
CA LEU A 46 11.01 7.86 5.92
C LEU A 46 11.77 7.84 7.26
N ALA A 47 11.32 8.61 8.25
CA ALA A 47 12.03 8.72 9.54
C ALA A 47 11.73 7.58 10.53
N ALA A 48 10.63 6.85 10.36
CA ALA A 48 10.16 5.87 11.35
C ALA A 48 10.47 4.42 10.97
N VAL A 49 10.49 4.10 9.66
CA VAL A 49 10.40 2.70 9.19
C VAL A 49 11.70 2.17 8.56
N GLY A 50 12.72 3.01 8.33
CA GLY A 50 13.92 2.57 7.60
C GLY A 50 13.62 2.28 6.13
N TRP A 51 12.72 3.07 5.54
CA TRP A 51 12.54 3.15 4.08
C TRP A 51 13.78 3.83 3.46
N GLU A 52 14.89 3.09 3.35
CA GLU A 52 15.95 3.39 2.39
C GLU A 52 15.49 2.93 1.00
N GLY A 53 14.51 3.65 0.45
CA GLY A 53 14.15 3.60 -0.95
C GLY A 53 14.33 5.02 -1.48
N GLU A 54 15.58 5.38 -1.77
CA GLU A 54 15.80 6.30 -2.88
C GLU A 54 15.20 5.61 -4.11
N ASP A 55 14.45 6.36 -4.90
CA ASP A 55 13.69 5.95 -6.07
C ASP A 55 12.19 5.70 -5.84
N ASP A 56 11.46 6.41 -6.69
CA ASP A 56 10.04 6.42 -7.08
C ASP A 56 9.52 5.01 -7.48
N GLU A 57 9.96 3.94 -6.81
CA GLU A 57 9.63 2.56 -7.16
C GLU A 57 8.37 2.10 -6.44
N ASP A 58 7.38 1.63 -7.20
CA ASP A 58 6.11 1.14 -6.69
C ASP A 58 6.31 0.09 -5.56
N TYR A 59 5.61 0.26 -4.44
CA TYR A 59 5.63 -0.71 -3.35
C TYR A 59 4.71 -1.89 -3.64
N VAL A 60 5.27 -3.10 -3.63
CA VAL A 60 4.57 -4.32 -3.97
C VAL A 60 3.94 -4.96 -2.71
N VAL A 61 2.62 -4.93 -2.60
CA VAL A 61 1.83 -5.49 -1.49
C VAL A 61 1.09 -6.75 -1.89
N THR A 62 1.22 -7.77 -1.07
CA THR A 62 0.56 -9.08 -1.24
C THR A 62 -0.64 -9.22 -0.30
N GLU A 63 -1.54 -10.15 -0.60
CA GLU A 63 -2.73 -10.44 0.22
C GLU A 63 -2.42 -10.74 1.70
N ASP A 64 -1.23 -11.27 2.01
CA ASP A 64 -0.80 -11.57 3.39
C ASP A 64 -0.52 -10.29 4.20
N MET A 65 -0.08 -9.23 3.51
CA MET A 65 0.15 -7.90 4.07
C MET A 65 -1.13 -7.07 4.19
N LEU A 66 -2.27 -7.57 3.69
CA LEU A 66 -3.53 -6.84 3.75
C LEU A 66 -4.33 -7.23 4.98
N GLN A 67 -4.77 -6.21 5.71
CA GLN A 67 -5.71 -6.39 6.81
C GLN A 67 -7.14 -6.48 6.27
N ARG A 68 -7.49 -5.61 5.32
CA ARG A 68 -8.84 -5.53 4.72
C ARG A 68 -8.77 -4.79 3.39
N VAL A 69 -9.60 -5.21 2.43
CA VAL A 69 -9.87 -4.50 1.18
C VAL A 69 -11.36 -4.24 1.12
N ASP A 70 -11.76 -2.97 1.25
CA ASP A 70 -13.13 -2.50 1.09
C ASP A 70 -13.11 -1.34 0.08
N ASP A 71 -13.42 -0.11 0.51
CA ASP A 71 -13.29 1.11 -0.30
C ASP A 71 -11.81 1.52 -0.46
N GLU A 72 -11.01 1.22 0.58
CA GLU A 72 -9.57 1.42 0.65
C GLU A 72 -8.85 0.11 0.98
N VAL A 73 -7.57 0.05 0.63
CA VAL A 73 -6.68 -1.07 0.90
C VAL A 73 -5.97 -0.78 2.21
N VAL A 74 -6.34 -1.51 3.27
CA VAL A 74 -5.74 -1.37 4.60
C VAL A 74 -4.63 -2.38 4.75
N LEU A 75 -3.41 -1.91 4.95
CA LEU A 75 -2.27 -2.77 5.23
C LEU A 75 -2.29 -3.23 6.70
N ARG A 76 -1.89 -4.48 6.89
CA ARG A 76 -1.60 -5.06 8.21
C ARG A 76 -0.17 -4.67 8.59
N GLY A 77 0.04 -3.41 8.91
CA GLY A 77 1.32 -2.88 9.36
C GLY A 77 1.33 -2.59 10.85
N GLU A 78 2.28 -3.17 11.59
CA GLU A 78 3.01 -2.41 12.58
C GLU A 78 4.24 -1.92 11.77
N LEU A 79 4.09 -0.79 11.07
CA LEU A 79 5.16 -0.17 10.27
C LEU A 79 6.01 0.75 11.15
#